data_AF-A0A3C0S1L9-F1
#
_entry.id   AF-A0A3C0S1L9-F1
#
_cell.length_a   1.000
_cell.length_b   1.000
_cell.length_c   1.000
_cell.angle_alpha   90.00
_cell.angle_beta   90.00
_cell.angle_gamma   90.00
#
_symmetry.space_group_name_H-M   'P 1'
#
loop_
_entity.id
_entity.type
_entity.pdbx_description
1 polymer ?
#
loop_
_entity_poly.entity_id
_entity_poly.type
_entity_poly.pdbx_seq_one_letter_code
_entity_poly.pdbx_strand_id
1 'polypeptide(L)'
;MSQRIEDAINRLLINSKGEIKSRIAEVVSHVNLTDTSTICHCYCLKVDANNNLRLNDLIDFIDEKILEYAIPKKEIDEAREYLAQTNSTAKIVRLRKKAEGLFTDLEKTG
;
A
#
# COMPACT_ATOMS: atom_id res chain seq x y z
N MET A 1 -4.14 1.77 -15.75
CA MET A 1 -3.99 0.57 -14.89
C MET A 1 -2.52 0.21 -14.71
N SER A 2 -1.74 -0.02 -15.79
CA SER A 2 -0.28 -0.28 -15.70
C SER A 2 0.52 0.85 -15.05
N GLN A 3 0.17 2.13 -15.30
CA GLN A 3 0.88 3.28 -14.72
C GLN A 3 0.73 3.34 -13.19
N ARG A 4 -0.47 3.10 -12.68
CA ARG A 4 -0.80 3.20 -11.25
C ARG A 4 -0.03 2.17 -10.41
N ILE A 5 0.15 0.97 -10.95
CA ILE A 5 0.93 -0.09 -10.32
C ILE A 5 2.43 0.27 -10.33
N GLU A 6 2.92 0.84 -11.43
CA GLU A 6 4.30 1.30 -11.56
C GLU A 6 4.62 2.42 -10.55
N ASP A 7 3.68 3.34 -10.35
CA ASP A 7 3.78 4.42 -9.37
C ASP A 7 3.70 3.92 -7.92
N ALA A 8 2.89 2.89 -7.63
CA ALA A 8 2.82 2.27 -6.31
C ALA A 8 4.12 1.52 -5.97
N ILE A 9 4.70 0.79 -6.93
CA ILE A 9 5.97 0.06 -6.75
C ILE A 9 7.12 1.03 -6.49
N ASN A 10 7.18 2.15 -7.21
CA ASN A 10 8.23 3.16 -7.01
C ASN A 10 8.18 3.81 -5.62
N ARG A 11 6.99 4.00 -5.06
CA ARG A 11 6.80 4.62 -3.73
C ARG A 11 7.08 3.66 -2.57
N LEU A 12 6.77 2.38 -2.74
CA LEU A 12 7.07 1.29 -1.80
C LEU A 12 8.58 1.12 -1.54
N LEU A 13 9.44 1.54 -2.48
CA LEU A 13 10.90 1.54 -2.31
C LEU A 13 11.40 2.64 -1.35
N ILE A 14 10.54 3.60 -0.97
CA ILE A 14 10.86 4.69 -0.06
C ILE A 14 10.26 4.37 1.33
N ASN A 15 11.14 4.13 2.31
CA ASN A 15 10.82 3.61 3.63
C ASN A 15 9.89 4.54 4.46
N SER A 16 8.65 4.15 4.76
CA SER A 16 7.70 5.01 5.48
C SER A 16 7.24 4.47 6.85
N LYS A 17 7.60 5.18 7.93
CA LYS A 17 7.06 4.99 9.29
C LYS A 17 6.10 6.14 9.62
N GLY A 18 4.82 5.84 9.89
CA GLY A 18 3.83 6.83 10.38
C GLY A 18 3.05 7.59 9.31
N GLU A 19 3.17 7.21 8.04
CA GLU A 19 2.70 8.00 6.90
C GLU A 19 1.18 8.10 6.71
N ILE A 20 0.42 7.11 7.20
CA ILE A 20 -1.04 7.12 7.07
C ILE A 20 -1.66 8.31 7.82
N LYS A 21 -1.07 8.73 8.95
CA LYS A 21 -1.53 9.88 9.75
C LYS A 21 -1.35 11.23 9.05
N SER A 22 -0.59 11.30 7.96
CA SER A 22 -0.56 12.50 7.11
C SER A 22 -1.81 12.60 6.22
N ARG A 23 -2.46 11.48 5.93
CA ARG A 23 -3.60 11.34 5.00
C ARG A 23 -4.94 11.26 5.73
N ILE A 24 -4.94 10.79 6.98
CA ILE A 24 -6.14 10.71 7.83
C ILE A 24 -5.98 11.49 9.14
N ALA A 25 -7.08 12.03 9.64
CA ALA A 25 -7.22 12.63 10.97
C ALA A 25 -8.06 11.70 11.84
N GLU A 26 -7.62 11.47 13.07
CA GLU A 26 -8.37 10.68 14.04
C GLU A 26 -9.56 11.48 14.57
N VAL A 27 -10.75 10.90 14.47
CA VAL A 27 -11.98 11.46 15.07
C VAL A 27 -12.19 10.82 16.44
N VAL A 28 -12.17 9.49 16.47
CA VAL A 28 -12.20 8.72 17.71
C VAL A 28 -11.55 7.37 17.48
N SER A 29 -10.77 6.89 18.44
CA SER A 29 -10.16 5.56 18.39
C SER A 29 -10.55 4.77 19.63
N HIS A 30 -10.65 3.45 19.48
CA HIS A 30 -10.84 2.52 20.59
C HIS A 30 -12.16 2.70 21.38
N VAL A 31 -13.27 2.88 20.66
CA VAL A 31 -14.60 3.01 21.27
C VAL A 31 -15.29 1.65 21.30
N ASN A 32 -15.68 1.18 22.48
CA ASN A 32 -16.53 -0.01 22.58
C ASN A 32 -17.95 0.34 22.12
N LEU A 33 -18.45 -0.40 21.14
CA LEU A 33 -19.83 -0.27 20.71
C LEU A 33 -20.73 -1.00 21.73
N THR A 34 -21.63 -0.26 22.37
CA THR A 34 -22.52 -0.76 23.42
C THR A 34 -23.27 -2.01 22.96
N ASP A 35 -23.43 -2.98 23.87
CA ASP A 35 -24.08 -4.26 23.64
C ASP A 35 -23.41 -5.16 22.58
N THR A 36 -22.14 -4.88 22.25
CA THR A 36 -21.34 -5.74 21.36
C THR A 36 -19.89 -5.88 21.87
N SER A 37 -19.18 -6.90 21.39
CA SER A 37 -17.72 -7.05 21.61
C SER A 37 -16.89 -6.27 20.58
N THR A 38 -17.48 -5.25 19.93
CA THR A 38 -16.85 -4.52 18.82
C THR A 38 -16.12 -3.28 19.30
N ILE A 39 -14.91 -3.08 18.80
CA ILE A 39 -14.12 -1.87 19.00
C ILE A 39 -14.16 -1.05 17.71
N CYS A 40 -14.67 0.17 17.78
CA CYS A 40 -14.76 1.10 16.66
C CYS A 40 -13.58 2.07 16.64
N HIS A 41 -13.08 2.32 15.44
CA HIS A 41 -12.11 3.37 15.14
C HIS A 41 -12.65 4.21 13.98
N CYS A 42 -12.69 5.52 14.15
CA CYS A 42 -13.21 6.47 13.16
C CYS A 42 -12.14 7.50 12.80
N TYR A 43 -11.94 7.66 11.49
CA TYR A 43 -10.96 8.56 10.92
C TYR A 43 -11.60 9.35 9.77
N CYS A 44 -11.21 10.61 9.62
CA CYS A 44 -11.57 11.46 8.48
C CYS A 44 -10.39 11.61 7.52
N LEU A 45 -10.67 11.79 6.24
CA LEU A 45 -9.65 12.18 5.26
C LEU A 45 -9.18 13.61 5.52
N LYS A 46 -7.86 13.82 5.46
CA LYS A 46 -7.27 15.15 5.46
C LYS A 46 -7.38 15.77 4.07
N VAL A 47 -7.33 17.09 4.03
CA VAL A 47 -7.21 17.86 2.79
C VAL A 47 -5.74 18.25 2.54
N ASP A 48 -5.38 18.44 1.27
CA ASP A 48 -4.11 19.00 0.85
C ASP A 48 -4.08 20.53 1.01
N ALA A 49 -2.96 21.17 0.64
CA ALA A 49 -2.82 22.63 0.70
C ALA A 49 -3.78 23.39 -0.24
N ASN A 50 -4.34 22.71 -1.25
CA ASN A 50 -5.30 23.23 -2.21
C ASN A 50 -6.75 22.87 -1.84
N ASN A 51 -6.97 22.36 -0.63
CA ASN A 51 -8.26 21.96 -0.09
C ASN A 51 -8.91 20.75 -0.79
N ASN A 52 -8.14 19.95 -1.53
CA ASN A 52 -8.61 18.68 -2.10
C ASN A 52 -8.47 17.55 -1.09
N LEU A 53 -9.39 16.58 -1.11
CA LEU A 53 -9.26 15.38 -0.30
C LEU A 53 -8.01 14.59 -0.70
N ARG A 54 -7.23 14.16 0.29
CA ARG A 54 -6.07 13.27 0.10
C ARG A 54 -6.49 11.80 -0.12
N LEU A 55 -7.56 11.60 -0.89
CA LEU A 55 -8.13 10.28 -1.16
C LEU A 55 -7.17 9.45 -2.02
N ASN A 56 -6.64 10.01 -3.11
CA ASN A 56 -5.70 9.31 -3.98
C ASN A 56 -4.43 8.91 -3.22
N ASP A 57 -3.89 9.83 -2.40
CA ASP A 57 -2.73 9.54 -1.55
C ASP A 57 -2.99 8.40 -0.55
N LEU A 58 -4.22 8.27 -0.05
CA LEU A 58 -4.61 7.17 0.83
C LEU A 58 -4.73 5.86 0.05
N ILE A 59 -5.34 5.88 -1.13
CA ILE A 59 -5.45 4.71 -2.00
C ILE A 59 -4.06 4.18 -2.35
N ASP A 60 -3.15 5.06 -2.76
CA ASP A 60 -1.78 4.68 -3.11
C ASP A 60 -1.03 4.07 -1.92
N PHE A 61 -1.18 4.67 -0.73
CA PHE A 61 -0.60 4.12 0.49
C PHE A 61 -1.16 2.72 0.83
N ILE A 62 -2.46 2.51 0.64
CA ILE A 62 -3.09 1.21 0.86
C ILE A 62 -2.57 0.18 -0.16
N ASP A 63 -2.51 0.55 -1.44
CA ASP A 63 -1.98 -0.32 -2.51
C ASP A 63 -0.54 -0.77 -2.17
N GLU A 64 0.31 0.15 -1.69
CA GLU A 64 1.67 -0.16 -1.23
C GLU A 64 1.69 -1.17 -0.07
N LYS A 65 0.83 -0.99 0.94
CA LYS A 65 0.77 -1.92 2.08
C LYS A 65 0.21 -3.29 1.72
N ILE A 66 -0.71 -3.36 0.77
CA ILE A 66 -1.20 -4.64 0.26
C ILE A 66 -0.08 -5.35 -0.51
N LEU A 67 0.69 -4.64 -1.33
CA LEU A 67 1.84 -5.20 -2.04
C LEU A 67 2.92 -5.72 -1.08
N GLU A 68 3.27 -4.95 -0.03
CA GLU A 68 4.21 -5.38 1.02
C GLU A 68 3.75 -6.66 1.72
N TYR A 69 2.43 -6.81 1.94
CA TYR A 69 1.87 -8.00 2.56
C TYR A 69 1.85 -9.20 1.60
N ALA A 70 1.48 -8.97 0.34
CA ALA A 70 1.29 -10.02 -0.66
C ALA A 70 2.61 -10.60 -1.18
N ILE A 71 3.69 -9.82 -1.17
CA ILE A 71 5.02 -10.26 -1.61
C ILE A 71 5.90 -10.57 -0.39
N PRO A 72 6.39 -11.81 -0.22
CA PRO A 72 7.25 -12.14 0.90
C PRO A 72 8.51 -11.26 0.94
N LYS A 73 8.80 -10.67 2.11
CA LYS A 73 9.98 -9.80 2.33
C LYS A 73 11.29 -10.42 1.83
N LYS A 74 11.46 -11.73 2.04
CA LYS A 74 12.63 -12.48 1.56
C LYS A 74 12.86 -12.32 0.05
N GLU A 75 11.79 -12.35 -0.75
CA GLU A 75 11.91 -12.21 -2.20
C GLU A 75 12.28 -10.78 -2.62
N ILE A 76 11.80 -9.79 -1.86
CA ILE A 76 12.17 -8.37 -2.04
C ILE A 76 13.67 -8.17 -1.75
N ASP A 77 14.15 -8.74 -0.64
CA ASP A 77 15.56 -8.65 -0.24
C ASP A 77 16.47 -9.35 -1.26
N GLU A 78 16.10 -10.56 -1.72
CA GLU A 78 16.83 -11.28 -2.79
C GLU A 78 16.88 -10.51 -4.12
N ALA A 79 15.83 -9.77 -4.46
CA ALA A 79 15.81 -8.94 -5.67
C ALA A 79 16.69 -7.69 -5.51
N ARG A 80 16.72 -7.08 -4.32
CA ARG A 80 17.59 -5.95 -3.98
C ARG A 80 19.07 -6.36 -4.01
N GLU A 81 19.41 -7.48 -3.41
CA GLU A 81 20.78 -8.01 -3.43
C GLU A 81 21.25 -8.32 -4.86
N TYR A 82 20.39 -8.94 -5.67
CA TYR A 82 20.70 -9.23 -7.07
C TYR A 82 20.94 -7.96 -7.89
N LEU A 83 20.12 -6.91 -7.69
CA LEU A 83 20.34 -5.62 -8.32
C LEU A 83 21.69 -5.03 -7.91
N ALA A 84 22.02 -5.05 -6.61
CA ALA A 84 23.28 -4.51 -6.10
C ALA A 84 24.52 -5.26 -6.64
N GLN A 85 24.41 -6.58 -6.83
CA GLN A 85 25.52 -7.42 -7.32
C GLN A 85 25.71 -7.36 -8.83
N THR A 86 24.62 -7.23 -9.59
CA THR A 86 24.64 -7.43 -11.06
C THR A 86 24.27 -6.18 -11.85
N ASN A 87 23.80 -5.12 -11.20
CA ASN A 87 23.13 -3.95 -11.80
C ASN A 87 21.95 -4.32 -12.73
N SER A 88 21.41 -5.53 -12.62
CA SER A 88 20.28 -6.00 -13.42
C SER A 88 18.98 -5.91 -12.65
N THR A 89 17.96 -5.32 -13.29
CA THR A 89 16.61 -5.17 -12.75
C THR A 89 15.73 -6.41 -12.97
N ALA A 90 16.29 -7.49 -13.54
CA ALA A 90 15.52 -8.66 -13.96
C ALA A 90 14.68 -9.30 -12.83
N LYS A 91 15.22 -9.39 -11.60
CA LYS A 91 14.46 -9.92 -10.45
C LYS A 91 13.35 -8.99 -9.97
N ILE A 92 13.56 -7.68 -10.06
CA ILE A 92 12.53 -6.67 -9.72
C ILE A 92 11.37 -6.76 -10.71
N VAL A 93 11.65 -6.90 -12.00
CA VAL A 93 10.61 -7.10 -13.04
C VAL A 93 9.81 -8.37 -12.80
N ARG A 94 10.46 -9.46 -12.35
CA ARG A 94 9.75 -10.70 -11.99
C ARG A 94 8.84 -10.53 -10.78
N LEU A 95 9.30 -9.82 -9.75
CA LEU A 95 8.46 -9.48 -8.59
C LEU A 95 7.24 -8.67 -9.00
N ARG A 96 7.42 -7.67 -9.87
CA ARG A 96 6.31 -6.89 -10.42
C ARG A 96 5.29 -7.78 -11.15
N LYS A 97 5.72 -8.64 -12.07
CA LYS A 97 4.82 -9.56 -12.78
C LYS A 97 4.09 -10.52 -11.84
N LYS A 98 4.78 -10.99 -10.80
CA LYS A 98 4.18 -11.82 -9.75
C LYS A 98 3.10 -11.03 -9.00
N ALA A 99 3.41 -9.80 -8.60
CA ALA A 99 2.48 -8.91 -7.91
C ALA A 99 1.23 -8.61 -8.74
N GLU A 100 1.40 -8.25 -10.02
CA GLU A 100 0.30 -8.03 -10.97
C GLU A 100 -0.62 -9.25 -11.07
N GLY A 101 -0.08 -10.48 -10.97
CA GLY A 101 -0.87 -11.71 -10.98
C GLY A 101 -1.60 -12.05 -9.67
N LEU A 102 -1.28 -11.40 -8.55
CA LEU A 102 -1.96 -11.60 -7.26
C LEU A 102 -3.28 -10.81 -7.18
N PHE A 103 -3.40 -9.73 -7.95
CA PHE A 103 -4.63 -8.96 -8.05
C PHE A 103 -5.44 -9.50 -9.23
N THR A 104 -6.64 -10.00 -8.95
CA THR A 104 -7.61 -10.43 -9.96
C THR A 104 -8.77 -9.45 -9.96
N ASP A 105 -9.26 -9.10 -11.16
CA ASP A 105 -10.49 -8.32 -11.29
C ASP A 105 -11.68 -9.14 -10.76
N LEU A 106 -12.38 -8.57 -9.78
CA LEU A 106 -13.52 -9.20 -9.10
C LEU A 106 -14.72 -9.50 -10.01
N GLU A 107 -14.73 -9.05 -11.26
CA GLU A 107 -15.77 -9.41 -12.25
C GLU A 107 -15.92 -10.94 -12.44
N LYS A 108 -14.92 -11.73 -12.03
CA LYS A 108 -14.91 -13.20 -12.20
C LYS A 108 -14.94 -14.02 -10.90
N THR A 109 -14.98 -13.39 -9.73
CA THR A 109 -15.04 -14.11 -8.45
C THR A 109 -16.00 -13.42 -7.50
N GLY A 110 -17.23 -13.94 -7.45
CA GLY A 110 -18.23 -13.68 -6.41
C GLY A 110 -18.10 -14.66 -5.25
#